data_AF-A0A9X5Z1C0-F1
#
_entry.id   AF-A0A9X5Z1C0-F1
#
_cell.length_a   1.000
_cell.length_b   1.000
_cell.length_c   1.000
_cell.angle_alpha   90.00
_cell.angle_beta   90.00
_cell.angle_gamma   90.00
#
_symmetry.space_group_name_H-M   'P 1'
#
loop_
_entity.id
_entity.type
_entity.pdbx_description
1 polymer ?
#
loop_
_entity_poly.entity_id
_entity_poly.type
_entity_poly.pdbx_seq_one_letter_code
_entity_poly.pdbx_strand_id
1 'polypeptide(L)'
;MRRDELYLADLVDNVRAVQDYLVDVTRERWDTDRVLRDAVLYRMLLLGEIASSLPDDLRDRYPDVAWRQIRAFRNLAIHRYFGVDWAVVWKIAHEEPPILEAQILTIIRNEYPGLAQTLSLVAPPNAEPGQAPEPPPQPTD
;
A
#
# COMPACT_ATOMS: atom_id res chain seq x y z
N MET A 1 -15.78 5.60 12.82
CA MET A 1 -14.55 5.06 12.23
C MET A 1 -13.46 6.11 12.41
N ARG A 2 -12.36 5.73 13.07
CA ARG A 2 -11.27 6.67 13.39
C ARG A 2 -10.54 6.97 12.08
N ARG A 3 -10.36 8.26 11.75
CA ARG A 3 -9.83 8.74 10.46
C ARG A 3 -8.55 8.03 9.99
N ASP A 4 -7.75 7.59 10.95
CA ASP A 4 -6.47 6.91 10.74
C ASP A 4 -6.64 5.50 10.16
N GLU A 5 -7.69 4.77 10.54
CA GLU A 5 -8.02 3.43 10.00
C GLU A 5 -8.22 3.50 8.48
N LEU A 6 -8.95 4.54 8.03
CA LEU A 6 -9.20 4.79 6.62
C LEU A 6 -7.91 5.15 5.89
N TYR A 7 -7.06 5.99 6.48
CA TYR A 7 -5.77 6.33 5.88
C TYR A 7 -4.84 5.12 5.76
N LEU A 8 -4.78 4.25 6.76
CA LEU A 8 -3.96 3.04 6.69
C LEU A 8 -4.51 2.06 5.65
N ALA A 9 -5.83 1.89 5.55
CA ALA A 9 -6.44 1.10 4.49
C ALA A 9 -6.14 1.69 3.09
N ASP A 10 -6.28 3.01 2.93
CA ASP A 10 -5.97 3.69 1.66
C ASP A 10 -4.49 3.55 1.28
N LEU A 11 -3.56 3.54 2.25
CA LEU A 11 -2.15 3.25 1.99
C LEU A 11 -1.97 1.85 1.42
N VAL A 12 -2.59 0.83 2.03
CA VAL A 12 -2.54 -0.55 1.54
C VAL A 12 -3.10 -0.64 0.12
N ASP A 13 -4.25 -0.03 -0.14
CA ASP A 13 -4.89 -0.08 -1.46
C ASP A 13 -4.05 0.59 -2.55
N ASN A 14 -3.44 1.75 -2.26
CA ASN A 14 -2.57 2.42 -3.24
C ASN A 14 -1.25 1.68 -3.44
N VAL A 15 -0.70 1.06 -2.40
CA VAL A 15 0.50 0.21 -2.50
C VAL A 15 0.22 -1.02 -3.38
N ARG A 16 -0.92 -1.70 -3.17
CA ARG A 16 -1.34 -2.83 -3.99
C ARG A 16 -1.57 -2.43 -5.44
N ALA A 17 -2.24 -1.29 -5.66
CA ALA A 17 -2.43 -0.78 -7.02
C ALA A 17 -1.11 -0.54 -7.76
N VAL A 18 -0.07 -0.01 -7.09
CA VAL A 18 1.27 0.13 -7.70
C VAL A 18 1.83 -1.24 -8.08
N GLN A 19 1.77 -2.22 -7.17
CA GLN A 19 2.26 -3.57 -7.42
C GLN A 19 1.52 -4.21 -8.60
N ASP A 20 0.18 -4.15 -8.60
CA ASP A 20 -0.68 -4.71 -9.65
C ASP A 20 -0.39 -4.10 -11.02
N TYR A 21 -0.15 -2.79 -11.10
CA TYR A 21 0.18 -2.11 -12.36
C TYR A 21 1.52 -2.56 -12.93
N LEU A 22 2.42 -3.05 -12.08
CA LEU A 22 3.79 -3.43 -12.44
C LEU A 22 3.96 -4.95 -12.62
N VAL A 23 2.92 -5.75 -12.39
CA VAL A 23 2.94 -7.19 -12.67
C VAL A 23 3.30 -7.43 -14.13
N ASP A 24 4.35 -8.23 -14.35
CA ASP A 24 4.89 -8.62 -15.66
C ASP A 24 5.24 -7.43 -16.58
N VAL A 25 5.43 -6.23 -16.03
CA VAL A 25 5.89 -5.07 -16.79
C VAL A 25 7.41 -5.19 -17.00
N THR A 26 7.84 -5.14 -18.26
CA THR A 26 9.27 -5.03 -18.59
C THR A 26 9.73 -3.58 -18.58
N ARG A 27 11.05 -3.39 -18.53
CA ARG A 27 11.64 -2.04 -18.56
C ARG A 27 11.33 -1.30 -19.86
N GLU A 28 11.31 -2.02 -20.98
CA GLU A 28 11.00 -1.45 -22.30
C GLU A 28 9.54 -0.97 -22.38
N ARG A 29 8.61 -1.74 -21.81
CA ARG A 29 7.21 -1.33 -21.69
C ARG A 29 7.09 -0.07 -20.85
N TRP A 30 7.75 -0.03 -19.70
CA TRP A 30 7.75 1.16 -18.83
C TRP A 30 8.26 2.42 -19.53
N ASP A 31 9.38 2.31 -20.26
CA ASP A 31 10.01 3.47 -20.89
C ASP A 31 9.14 4.05 -22.03
N THR A 32 8.30 3.22 -22.65
CA THR A 32 7.42 3.62 -23.77
C THR A 32 5.98 3.93 -23.35
N ASP A 33 5.49 3.34 -22.25
CA ASP A 33 4.11 3.49 -21.78
C ASP A 33 3.99 4.67 -20.81
N ARG A 34 3.58 5.81 -21.34
CA ARG A 34 3.33 7.02 -20.53
C ARG A 34 2.15 6.84 -19.58
N VAL A 35 1.08 6.16 -19.99
CA VAL A 35 -0.13 6.02 -19.17
C VAL A 35 0.19 5.21 -17.92
N LEU A 36 0.94 4.12 -18.08
CA LEU A 36 1.42 3.32 -16.95
C LEU A 36 2.27 4.15 -15.99
N ARG A 37 3.24 4.91 -16.51
CA ARG A 37 4.11 5.77 -15.70
C ARG A 37 3.34 6.83 -14.91
N ASP A 38 2.41 7.51 -15.57
CA ASP A 38 1.58 8.53 -14.95
C ASP A 38 0.66 7.90 -13.88
N ALA A 39 0.09 6.73 -14.14
CA ALA A 39 -0.73 5.99 -13.18
C ALA A 39 0.06 5.56 -11.94
N VAL A 40 1.24 4.97 -12.12
CA VAL A 40 2.13 4.57 -11.00
C VAL A 40 2.57 5.78 -10.20
N LEU A 41 3.00 6.85 -10.87
CA LEU A 41 3.41 8.08 -10.20
C LEU A 41 2.26 8.66 -9.37
N TYR A 42 1.05 8.71 -9.92
CA TYR A 42 -0.12 9.21 -9.21
C TYR A 42 -0.40 8.43 -7.91
N ARG A 43 -0.34 7.09 -7.95
CA ARG A 43 -0.51 6.27 -6.75
C ARG A 43 0.56 6.58 -5.71
N MET A 44 1.82 6.70 -6.11
CA MET A 44 2.91 7.07 -5.20
C MET A 44 2.76 8.48 -4.60
N LEU A 45 2.21 9.44 -5.35
CA LEU A 45 1.89 10.77 -4.83
C LEU A 45 0.80 10.71 -3.76
N LEU A 46 -0.22 9.88 -3.95
CA LEU A 46 -1.27 9.64 -2.95
C LEU A 46 -0.70 9.03 -1.68
N LEU A 47 0.24 8.08 -1.78
CA LEU A 47 0.95 7.53 -0.61
C LEU A 47 1.59 8.64 0.23
N GLY A 48 2.25 9.61 -0.41
CA GLY A 48 2.84 10.78 0.26
C GLY A 48 1.82 11.72 0.91
N GLU A 49 0.65 11.89 0.29
CA GLU A 49 -0.43 12.71 0.86
C GLU A 49 -1.09 12.06 2.07
N ILE A 50 -1.38 10.76 1.96
CA ILE A 50 -1.98 10.00 3.05
C ILE A 50 -0.99 9.91 4.23
N ALA A 51 0.28 9.60 3.97
CA ALA A 51 1.32 9.60 5.00
C ALA A 51 1.53 10.96 5.68
N SER A 52 1.21 12.07 4.99
CA SER A 52 1.21 13.41 5.59
C SER A 52 0.01 13.66 6.48
N SER A 53 -1.12 12.99 6.20
CA SER A 53 -2.39 13.13 6.92
C SER A 53 -2.48 12.27 8.17
N LEU A 54 -1.60 11.27 8.31
CA LEU A 54 -1.50 10.48 9.53
C LEU A 54 -1.05 11.35 10.73
N PRO A 55 -1.63 11.11 11.93
CA PRO A 55 -1.20 11.77 13.16
C PRO A 55 0.30 11.57 13.44
N ASP A 56 0.93 12.57 14.09
CA ASP A 56 2.34 12.50 14.46
C ASP A 56 2.60 11.37 15.47
N ASP A 57 1.74 11.20 16.47
CA ASP A 57 1.85 10.17 17.50
C ASP A 57 1.80 8.74 16.93
N LEU A 58 1.02 8.50 15.88
CA LEU A 58 1.04 7.22 15.17
C LEU A 58 2.38 7.02 14.46
N ARG A 59 2.86 8.02 13.73
CA ARG A 59 4.12 7.91 12.98
C ARG A 59 5.33 7.74 13.90
N ASP A 60 5.34 8.43 15.04
CA ASP A 60 6.42 8.39 16.03
C ASP A 60 6.50 7.00 16.71
N ARG A 61 5.38 6.29 16.85
CA ARG A 61 5.37 4.90 17.35
C ARG A 61 5.88 3.87 16.35
N TYR A 62 5.94 4.21 15.06
CA TYR A 62 6.40 3.34 13.98
C TYR A 62 7.53 4.00 13.17
N PRO A 63 8.71 4.26 13.77
CA PRO A 63 9.80 4.99 13.14
C PRO A 63 10.53 4.19 12.04
N ASP A 64 10.35 2.87 12.00
CA ASP A 64 10.94 2.00 10.97
C ASP A 64 10.30 2.22 9.59
N VAL A 65 9.11 2.80 9.55
CA VAL A 65 8.49 3.24 8.30
C VAL A 65 9.14 4.56 7.89
N ALA A 66 9.61 4.65 6.66
CA ALA A 66 10.29 5.80 6.11
C ALA A 66 9.33 6.98 5.82
N TRP A 67 8.51 7.39 6.79
CA TRP A 67 7.45 8.41 6.65
C TRP A 67 7.96 9.69 6.00
N ARG A 68 9.13 10.17 6.43
CA ARG A 68 9.72 11.40 5.91
C ARG A 68 10.05 11.26 4.42
N GLN A 69 10.57 10.12 3.99
CA GLN A 69 10.93 9.83 2.60
C GLN A 69 9.67 9.71 1.74
N ILE A 70 8.65 9.01 2.22
CA ILE A 70 7.36 8.86 1.53
C ILE A 70 6.71 10.25 1.29
N ARG A 71 6.73 11.12 2.31
CA ARG A 71 6.23 12.50 2.21
C ARG A 71 7.11 13.36 1.29
N ALA A 72 8.43 13.23 1.39
CA ALA A 72 9.37 13.98 0.57
C ALA A 72 9.27 13.62 -0.92
N PHE A 73 8.97 12.35 -1.25
CA PHE A 73 8.76 11.90 -2.63
C PHE A 73 7.65 12.70 -3.32
N ARG A 74 6.51 12.92 -2.64
CA ARG A 74 5.43 13.76 -3.15
C ARG A 74 5.91 15.16 -3.50
N ASN A 75 6.64 15.80 -2.59
CA ASN A 75 7.14 17.17 -2.80
C ASN A 75 8.11 17.21 -4.00
N LEU A 76 8.99 16.21 -4.11
CA LEU A 76 9.94 16.12 -5.22
C LEU A 76 9.20 15.97 -6.56
N ALA A 77 8.27 15.02 -6.65
CA ALA A 77 7.57 14.70 -7.89
C ALA A 77 6.63 15.83 -8.35
N ILE A 78 5.97 16.54 -7.43
CA ILE A 78 5.11 17.69 -7.78
C ILE A 78 5.94 18.91 -8.19
N HIS A 79 7.06 19.21 -7.51
CA HIS A 79 7.86 20.40 -7.83
C HIS A 79 8.84 20.22 -9.00
N ARG A 80 9.26 18.97 -9.29
CA ARG A 80 10.11 18.64 -10.43
C ARG A 80 9.36 17.90 -11.53
N TYR A 81 8.06 18.17 -11.70
CA TYR A 81 7.22 17.50 -12.70
C TYR A 81 7.77 17.57 -14.15
N PHE A 82 8.57 18.59 -14.48
CA PHE A 82 9.25 18.74 -15.77
C PHE A 82 10.58 17.97 -15.89
N GLY A 83 11.02 17.29 -14.82
CA GLY A 83 12.30 16.59 -14.73
C GLY A 83 12.26 15.36 -13.82
N VAL A 84 11.13 14.66 -13.78
CA VAL A 84 11.01 13.38 -13.07
C VAL A 84 11.92 12.37 -13.75
N ASP A 85 12.85 11.81 -12.98
CA ASP A 85 13.69 10.70 -13.43
C ASP A 85 12.89 9.40 -13.37
N TRP A 86 12.41 8.95 -14.53
CA TRP A 86 11.60 7.74 -14.65
C TRP A 86 12.37 6.46 -14.35
N ALA A 87 13.71 6.46 -14.40
CA ALA A 87 14.52 5.33 -13.96
C ALA A 87 14.52 5.22 -12.43
N VAL A 88 14.53 6.36 -11.73
CA VAL A 88 14.39 6.41 -10.27
C VAL A 88 12.98 5.99 -9.86
N VAL A 89 11.94 6.50 -10.52
CA VAL A 89 10.55 6.10 -10.23
C VAL A 89 10.35 4.60 -10.44
N TRP A 90 10.86 4.05 -11.55
CA TRP A 90 10.84 2.60 -11.81
C TRP A 90 11.41 1.81 -10.63
N LYS A 91 12.60 2.19 -10.17
CA LYS A 91 13.29 1.51 -9.07
C LYS A 91 12.46 1.55 -7.78
N ILE A 92 12.04 2.75 -7.38
CA ILE A 92 11.28 2.95 -6.15
C ILE A 92 9.96 2.17 -6.21
N ALA A 93 9.25 2.21 -7.34
CA ALA A 93 7.97 1.55 -7.50
C ALA A 93 8.04 0.01 -7.48
N HIS A 94 9.20 -0.59 -7.72
CA HIS A 94 9.40 -2.04 -7.58
C HIS A 94 9.90 -2.45 -6.19
N GLU A 95 10.76 -1.64 -5.57
CA GLU A 95 11.47 -2.03 -4.35
C GLU A 95 10.71 -1.65 -3.06
N GLU A 96 10.10 -0.47 -3.03
CA GLU A 96 9.54 0.09 -1.79
C GLU A 96 8.11 -0.38 -1.46
N PRO A 97 7.17 -0.52 -2.43
CA PRO A 97 5.78 -0.86 -2.11
C PRO A 97 5.59 -2.15 -1.30
N PRO A 98 6.27 -3.29 -1.61
CA PRO A 98 6.09 -4.51 -0.81
C PRO A 98 6.54 -4.33 0.65
N ILE A 99 7.61 -3.56 0.87
CA ILE A 99 8.13 -3.25 2.21
C ILE A 99 7.12 -2.39 2.97
N LEU A 100 6.64 -1.32 2.31
CA LEU A 100 5.64 -0.42 2.89
C LEU A 100 4.35 -1.17 3.22
N GLU A 101 3.87 -2.06 2.33
CA GLU A 101 2.68 -2.87 2.61
C GLU A 101 2.85 -3.63 3.92
N ALA A 102 3.91 -4.43 4.06
CA ALA A 102 4.15 -5.25 5.24
C ALA A 102 4.19 -4.41 6.54
N GLN A 103 4.80 -3.22 6.46
CA GLN A 103 4.85 -2.27 7.57
C GLN A 103 3.45 -1.73 7.93
N ILE A 104 2.67 -1.27 6.95
CA ILE A 104 1.32 -0.75 7.21
C ILE A 104 0.39 -1.84 7.75
N LEU A 105 0.45 -3.06 7.21
CA LEU A 105 -0.33 -4.19 7.72
C LEU A 105 0.03 -4.54 9.17
N THR A 106 1.30 -4.36 9.56
CA THR A 106 1.75 -4.51 10.96
C THR A 106 1.13 -3.45 11.86
N ILE A 107 1.11 -2.19 11.41
CA ILE A 107 0.44 -1.09 12.14
C ILE A 107 -1.04 -1.39 12.31
N ILE A 108 -1.73 -1.77 11.23
CA ILE A 108 -3.16 -2.11 11.27
C ILE A 108 -3.42 -3.25 12.27
N ARG A 109 -2.60 -4.30 12.28
CA ARG A 109 -2.74 -5.42 13.23
C ARG A 109 -2.59 -4.99 14.68
N ASN A 110 -1.66 -4.09 14.97
CA ASN A 110 -1.33 -3.67 16.33
C ASN A 110 -2.30 -2.61 16.88
N GLU A 111 -2.71 -1.66 16.04
CA GLU A 111 -3.52 -0.50 16.45
C GLU A 111 -5.02 -0.70 16.21
N TYR A 112 -5.38 -1.45 15.17
CA TYR A 112 -6.74 -1.57 14.66
C TYR A 112 -7.10 -3.03 14.31
N PRO A 113 -7.09 -3.95 15.29
CA PRO A 113 -7.29 -5.38 15.05
C PRO A 113 -8.64 -5.73 14.40
N GLY A 114 -9.66 -4.88 14.54
CA GLY A 114 -10.93 -5.03 13.83
C GLY A 114 -10.80 -4.85 12.32
N LEU A 115 -10.04 -3.84 11.88
CA LEU A 115 -9.73 -3.63 10.46
C LEU A 115 -8.85 -4.77 9.92
N ALA A 116 -7.90 -5.25 10.73
CA ALA A 116 -7.03 -6.36 10.35
C ALA A 116 -7.82 -7.64 10.00
N GLN A 117 -8.92 -7.91 10.71
CA GLN A 117 -9.81 -9.04 10.41
C GLN A 117 -10.52 -8.86 9.07
N THR A 118 -10.99 -7.66 8.76
CA THR A 118 -11.66 -7.34 7.48
C THR A 118 -10.72 -7.46 6.28
N LEU A 119 -9.45 -7.07 6.45
CA LEU A 119 -8.42 -7.21 5.41
C LEU A 119 -7.84 -8.63 5.32
N SER A 120 -8.42 -9.60 6.03
CA SER A 120 -7.94 -11.00 6.13
C SER A 120 -6.49 -11.13 6.62
N LEU A 121 -6.02 -10.18 7.44
CA LEU A 121 -4.64 -10.12 7.96
C LEU A 121 -4.44 -10.89 9.27
N VAL A 122 -5.51 -11.50 9.75
CA VAL A 122 -5.57 -12.33 10.97
C VAL A 122 -6.08 -13.69 10.54
N ALA A 123 -5.27 -14.74 10.70
CA ALA A 123 -5.84 -16.08 10.82
C ALA A 123 -6.72 -16.06 12.07
N PRO A 124 -8.00 -16.48 12.01
CA PRO A 124 -8.89 -16.37 13.16
C PRO A 124 -8.24 -17.06 14.36
N PRO A 125 -8.40 -16.52 15.59
CA PRO A 125 -7.72 -17.05 16.78
C PRO A 125 -8.08 -18.52 17.10
N ASN A 126 -9.01 -19.14 16.35
CA ASN A 126 -9.47 -20.51 16.51
C ASN A 126 -9.32 -21.37 15.22
N ALA A 127 -8.41 -21.04 14.30
CA ALA A 127 -8.08 -21.97 13.21
C ALA A 127 -7.18 -23.09 13.76
N GLU A 128 -7.78 -24.16 14.28
CA GLU A 128 -7.04 -25.42 14.43
C GLU A 128 -6.55 -25.88 13.05
N PRO A 129 -5.28 -26.32 12.91
CA PRO A 129 -4.76 -26.81 11.65
C PRO A 129 -5.45 -28.13 11.29
N GLY A 130 -6.42 -28.09 10.36
CA GLY A 130 -7.01 -29.31 9.79
C GLY A 130 -8.47 -29.26 9.36
N GLN A 131 -9.21 -28.18 9.61
CA GLN A 131 -10.63 -28.12 9.26
C GLN A 131 -10.84 -27.29 7.99
N ALA A 132 -11.04 -27.97 6.86
CA ALA A 132 -11.46 -27.33 5.61
C ALA A 132 -12.84 -26.67 5.80
N PRO A 133 -13.09 -25.49 5.19
CA PRO A 133 -14.40 -24.86 5.26
C PRO A 133 -15.44 -25.75 4.59
N GLU A 134 -16.52 -26.03 5.31
CA GLU A 134 -17.65 -26.83 4.85
C GLU A 134 -18.30 -26.13 3.63
N PRO A 135 -18.63 -26.87 2.55
CA PRO A 135 -19.21 -26.26 1.35
C PRO A 135 -20.59 -25.66 1.67
N PRO A 136 -21.00 -24.60 0.96
CA PRO A 136 -22.29 -23.95 1.19
C PRO A 136 -23.44 -24.94 0.96
N PRO A 137 -24.54 -24.83 1.73
CA PRO A 137 -25.69 -25.70 1.56
C PRO A 137 -26.29 -25.51 0.17
N GLN A 138 -26.51 -26.63 -0.52
CA GLN A 138 -27.17 -26.68 -1.82
C GLN A 138 -28.61 -26.13 -1.68
N PRO A 139 -29.10 -25.34 -2.64
CA PRO A 139 -30.48 -24.88 -2.64
C PRO A 139 -31.43 -26.09 -2.75
N THR A 140 -32.38 -26.19 -1.83
CA THR A 140 -33.51 -27.11 -1.91
C THR A 140 -34.49 -26.63 -2.97
N ASP A 141 -34.80 -27.49 -3.94
CA ASP A 141 -35.95 -27.36 -4.85
C ASP A 141 -37.29 -27.32 -4.09
#